data_AF-A0A831XDF6-F1
#
_entry.id   AF-A0A831XDF6-F1
#
_cell.length_a   1.000
_cell.length_b   1.000
_cell.length_c   1.000
_cell.angle_alpha   90.00
_cell.angle_beta   90.00
_cell.angle_gamma   90.00
#
_symmetry.space_group_name_H-M   'P 1'
#
loop_
_entity.id
_entity.type
_entity.pdbx_description
1 polymer ?
#
loop_
_entity_poly.entity_id
_entity_poly.type
_entity_poly.pdbx_seq_one_letter_code
_entity_poly.pdbx_strand_id
1 'polypeptide(L)'
;MVCLTIGVQFIVSGFSNILSDAVGWLVNNNLIPLANILIEPGKVLFLNNAINHGVLGPIALKDAAETGRSILFMLESNPGPGLGILLAYWVFGRGLVKNSAPGAIIIHFLGGIHEIYFPYILMKPRLVLAAIAGGITGTFTFSILNTGLVAAPSPGSIFAYMVMTPKGEFLPVIAGIVTATIASFLVSALLLKTGKDVEGDLESAIEKKNEMKRTAKGINSASTPATHVTKDKESVKRIVFACDAGMGSSAMGASMLRKKVVQQGLGITVTNTAINEIPDDADIVFTHQSLTERARMKLPSAEHISIDDFLQSPEYDKLINRLCQ
;
A
#
# COMPACT_ATOMS: atom_id res chain seq x y z
N MET A 1 21.02 -13.94 19.12
CA MET A 1 20.04 -12.87 18.83
C MET A 1 20.73 -11.51 18.66
N VAL A 2 21.57 -11.06 19.60
CA VAL A 2 22.29 -9.76 19.53
C VAL A 2 23.22 -9.60 18.31
N CYS A 3 24.00 -10.61 17.91
CA CYS A 3 24.86 -10.49 16.70
C CYS A 3 24.07 -10.40 15.39
N LEU A 4 22.86 -10.99 15.32
CA LEU A 4 22.02 -10.93 14.12
C LEU A 4 21.40 -9.53 13.99
N THR A 5 21.00 -8.93 15.12
CA THR A 5 20.52 -7.55 15.16
C THR A 5 21.62 -6.56 14.79
N ILE A 6 22.86 -6.76 15.26
CA ILE A 6 24.01 -5.90 14.92
C ILE A 6 24.37 -6.00 13.43
N GLY A 7 24.35 -7.20 12.84
CA GLY A 7 24.63 -7.40 11.42
C GLY A 7 23.57 -6.78 10.51
N VAL A 8 22.29 -6.94 10.85
CA VAL A 8 21.19 -6.29 10.13
C VAL A 8 21.25 -4.76 10.31
N GLN A 9 21.56 -4.27 11.50
CA GLN A 9 21.75 -2.83 11.76
C GLN A 9 22.89 -2.26 10.90
N PHE A 10 24.01 -2.97 10.75
CA PHE A 10 25.15 -2.54 9.92
C PHE A 10 24.81 -2.50 8.42
N ILE A 11 24.08 -3.51 7.92
CA ILE A 11 23.69 -3.57 6.51
C ILE A 11 22.65 -2.49 6.19
N VAL A 12 21.66 -2.29 7.05
CA VAL A 12 20.63 -1.26 6.89
C VAL A 12 21.25 0.15 6.99
N SER A 13 22.18 0.36 7.92
CA SER A 13 22.90 1.64 8.06
C SER A 13 23.83 1.90 6.87
N GLY A 14 24.55 0.87 6.38
CA GLY A 14 25.42 0.99 5.22
C GLY A 14 24.67 1.30 3.93
N PHE A 15 23.52 0.64 3.69
CA PHE A 15 22.68 0.92 2.53
C PHE A 15 22.06 2.33 2.59
N SER A 16 21.60 2.74 3.77
CA SER A 16 21.03 4.07 3.98
C SER A 16 22.08 5.17 3.76
N ASN A 17 23.32 4.95 4.18
CA ASN A 17 24.44 5.87 3.93
C ASN A 17 24.77 5.97 2.45
N ILE A 18 24.85 4.85 1.71
CA ILE A 18 25.12 4.87 0.26
C ILE A 18 23.99 5.60 -0.49
N LEU A 19 22.73 5.35 -0.13
CA LEU A 19 21.59 6.02 -0.77
C LEU A 19 21.57 7.51 -0.42
N SER A 20 21.88 7.88 0.82
CA SER A 20 22.02 9.27 1.26
C SER A 20 23.14 9.99 0.53
N ASP A 21 24.30 9.35 0.35
CA ASP A 21 25.44 9.91 -0.39
C ASP A 21 25.12 10.05 -1.89
N ALA A 22 24.41 9.07 -2.47
CA ALA A 22 23.97 9.14 -3.86
C ALA A 22 22.96 10.27 -4.09
N VAL A 23 21.98 10.43 -3.20
CA VAL A 23 21.03 11.54 -3.24
C VAL A 23 21.75 12.87 -3.02
N GLY A 24 22.64 12.96 -2.04
CA GLY A 24 23.45 14.15 -1.77
C GLY A 24 24.33 14.55 -2.96
N TRP A 25 24.93 13.59 -3.65
CA TRP A 25 25.68 13.83 -4.88
C TRP A 25 24.80 14.37 -6.01
N LEU A 26 23.58 13.83 -6.17
CA LEU A 26 22.62 14.33 -7.15
C LEU A 26 22.16 15.76 -6.82
N VAL A 27 21.99 16.10 -5.54
CA VAL A 27 21.69 17.46 -5.08
C VAL A 27 22.81 18.40 -5.51
N ASN A 28 24.05 18.07 -5.15
CA ASN A 28 25.21 18.94 -5.36
C ASN A 28 25.53 19.17 -6.85
N ASN A 29 25.10 18.28 -7.73
CA ASN A 29 25.34 18.37 -9.18
C ASN A 29 24.11 18.86 -9.99
N ASN A 30 23.03 19.33 -9.33
CA ASN A 30 21.77 19.71 -9.99
C ASN A 30 21.13 18.57 -10.82
N LEU A 31 21.35 17.32 -10.40
CA LEU A 31 20.85 16.10 -11.05
C LEU A 31 19.69 15.45 -10.29
N ILE A 32 19.08 16.18 -9.35
CA ILE A 32 17.92 15.75 -8.55
C ILE A 32 16.82 15.03 -9.36
N PRO A 33 16.46 15.44 -10.60
CA PRO A 33 15.45 14.72 -11.38
C PRO A 33 15.78 13.23 -11.58
N LEU A 34 17.06 12.87 -11.71
CA LEU A 34 17.51 11.50 -11.93
C LEU A 34 17.33 10.60 -10.70
N ALA A 35 17.10 11.16 -9.51
CA ALA A 35 16.77 10.38 -8.32
C ALA A 35 15.53 9.50 -8.55
N ASN A 36 14.60 9.93 -9.42
CA ASN A 36 13.40 9.19 -9.77
C ASN A 36 13.65 7.84 -10.47
N ILE A 37 14.84 7.64 -11.04
CA ILE A 37 15.26 6.34 -11.59
C ILE A 37 15.32 5.28 -10.49
N LEU A 38 15.64 5.68 -9.25
CA LEU A 38 15.69 4.80 -8.08
C LEU A 38 14.37 4.85 -7.29
N ILE A 39 13.80 6.04 -7.13
CA ILE A 39 12.63 6.27 -6.27
C ILE A 39 11.39 5.56 -6.84
N GLU A 40 11.08 5.71 -8.13
CA GLU A 40 9.84 5.17 -8.69
C GLU A 40 9.79 3.63 -8.67
N PRO A 41 10.85 2.89 -9.06
CA PRO A 41 10.90 1.45 -8.83
C PRO A 41 10.84 1.08 -7.34
N GLY A 42 11.56 1.81 -6.49
CA GLY A 42 11.57 1.57 -5.05
C GLY A 42 10.19 1.70 -4.41
N LYS A 43 9.40 2.69 -4.83
CA LYS A 43 8.00 2.86 -4.41
C LYS A 43 7.16 1.63 -4.73
N VAL A 44 7.23 1.13 -5.97
CA VAL A 44 6.49 -0.07 -6.40
C VAL A 44 6.91 -1.31 -5.60
N LEU A 45 8.17 -1.36 -5.17
CA LEU A 45 8.71 -2.40 -4.28
C LEU A 45 8.42 -2.17 -2.78
N PHE A 46 7.57 -1.20 -2.43
CA PHE A 46 7.23 -0.86 -1.04
C PHE A 46 8.41 -0.37 -0.19
N LEU A 47 9.42 0.23 -0.83
CA LEU A 47 10.56 0.87 -0.18
C LEU A 47 10.32 2.37 0.11
N ASN A 48 9.08 2.84 -0.06
CA ASN A 48 8.71 4.25 0.12
C ASN A 48 9.05 4.79 1.52
N ASN A 49 8.83 4.01 2.59
CA ASN A 49 9.20 4.43 3.94
C ASN A 49 10.72 4.57 4.12
N ALA A 50 11.50 3.65 3.55
CA ALA A 50 12.96 3.69 3.63
C ALA A 50 13.52 4.89 2.84
N ILE A 51 12.95 5.16 1.67
CA ILE A 51 13.31 6.32 0.85
C ILE A 51 12.91 7.62 1.57
N ASN A 52 11.65 7.75 1.97
CA ASN A 52 11.10 9.00 2.49
C ASN A 52 11.60 9.27 3.92
N HIS A 53 11.39 8.37 4.88
CA HIS A 53 11.80 8.59 6.27
C HIS A 53 13.26 8.25 6.55
N GLY A 54 13.85 7.32 5.80
CA GLY A 54 15.23 6.88 6.03
C GLY A 54 16.28 7.79 5.38
N VAL A 55 15.97 8.41 4.24
CA VAL A 55 16.97 9.14 3.44
C VAL A 55 16.54 10.56 3.10
N LEU A 56 15.41 10.75 2.42
CA LEU A 56 15.00 12.07 1.95
C LEU A 56 14.59 13.00 3.11
N GLY A 57 13.85 12.49 4.08
CA GLY A 57 13.27 13.24 5.19
C GLY A 57 14.29 13.97 6.05
N PRO A 58 15.35 13.30 6.56
CA PRO A 58 16.40 13.98 7.33
C PRO A 58 17.09 15.10 6.55
N ILE A 59 17.39 14.88 5.26
CA ILE A 59 18.03 15.88 4.40
C ILE A 59 17.07 17.05 4.14
N ALA A 60 15.81 16.75 3.83
CA ALA A 60 14.76 17.72 3.56
C ALA A 60 14.44 18.60 4.78
N LEU A 61 14.45 18.02 5.99
CA LEU A 61 14.26 18.76 7.24
C LEU A 61 15.41 19.74 7.49
N LYS A 62 16.65 19.34 7.22
CA LYS A 62 17.81 20.23 7.32
C LYS A 62 17.71 21.38 6.31
N ASP A 63 17.43 21.05 5.05
CA ASP A 63 17.26 22.03 3.97
C ASP A 63 16.13 23.02 4.27
N ALA A 64 14.97 22.52 4.71
CA ALA A 64 13.83 23.36 5.07
C ALA A 64 14.07 24.23 6.32
N ALA A 65 14.92 23.80 7.26
CA ALA A 65 15.31 24.63 8.39
C ALA A 65 16.15 25.85 7.97
N GLU A 66 16.92 25.73 6.88
CA GLU A 66 17.78 26.79 6.36
C GLU A 66 17.06 27.67 5.32
N THR A 67 16.25 27.06 4.44
CA THR A 67 15.65 27.74 3.27
C THR A 67 14.13 27.90 3.37
N GLY A 68 13.51 27.37 4.42
CA GLY A 68 12.06 27.42 4.68
C GLY A 68 11.24 26.33 3.96
N ARG A 69 11.85 25.55 3.07
CA ARG A 69 11.20 24.50 2.27
C ARG A 69 12.23 23.51 1.73
N SER A 70 11.79 22.39 1.17
CA SER A 70 12.68 21.51 0.42
C SER A 70 11.97 20.84 -0.74
N ILE A 71 12.64 20.76 -1.88
CA ILE A 71 12.20 19.96 -3.04
C ILE A 71 12.15 18.47 -2.70
N LEU A 72 12.98 18.00 -1.77
CA LEU A 72 13.09 16.58 -1.42
C LEU A 72 11.81 16.02 -0.80
N PHE A 73 11.00 16.85 -0.15
CA PHE A 73 9.65 16.46 0.31
C PHE A 73 8.70 16.13 -0.84
N MET A 74 9.00 16.57 -2.07
CA MET A 74 8.15 16.39 -3.24
C MET A 74 8.48 15.13 -4.05
N LEU A 75 9.69 14.60 -3.96
CA LEU A 75 10.16 13.54 -4.86
C LEU A 75 9.31 12.27 -4.75
N GLU A 76 9.24 11.68 -3.56
CA GLU A 76 8.48 10.43 -3.35
C GLU A 76 6.97 10.68 -3.39
N SER A 77 6.53 11.80 -2.82
CA SER A 77 5.11 12.08 -2.60
C SER A 77 4.39 12.68 -3.81
N ASN A 78 5.09 12.95 -4.93
CA ASN A 78 4.49 13.54 -6.13
C ASN A 78 3.36 12.63 -6.66
N PRO A 79 2.10 13.09 -6.71
CA PRO A 79 1.01 12.24 -7.17
C PRO A 79 0.91 12.17 -8.70
N GLY A 80 1.63 13.02 -9.43
CA GLY A 80 1.55 13.13 -10.89
C GLY A 80 1.92 11.85 -11.66
N PRO A 81 3.05 11.16 -11.36
CA PRO A 81 3.43 9.94 -12.05
C PRO A 81 2.34 8.86 -12.02
N GLY A 82 1.82 8.56 -10.82
CA GLY A 82 0.73 7.60 -10.63
C GLY A 82 -0.58 8.04 -11.28
N LEU A 83 -0.91 9.33 -11.22
CA LEU A 83 -2.12 9.88 -11.85
C LEU A 83 -2.10 9.67 -13.36
N GLY A 84 -0.99 9.96 -14.04
CA GLY A 84 -0.90 9.79 -15.49
C GLY A 84 -0.99 8.32 -15.93
N ILE A 85 -0.44 7.39 -15.15
CA ILE A 85 -0.59 5.94 -15.39
C ILE A 85 -2.07 5.53 -15.29
N LEU A 86 -2.74 5.94 -14.22
CA LEU A 86 -4.15 5.61 -14.02
C LEU A 86 -5.05 6.24 -15.09
N LEU A 87 -4.79 7.49 -15.49
CA LEU A 87 -5.48 8.14 -16.60
C LEU A 87 -5.27 7.38 -17.92
N ALA A 88 -4.06 6.87 -18.17
CA ALA A 88 -3.79 6.09 -19.37
C ALA A 88 -4.56 4.77 -19.37
N TYR A 89 -4.69 4.10 -18.22
CA TYR A 89 -5.57 2.92 -18.08
C TYR A 89 -7.05 3.26 -18.25
N TRP A 90 -7.50 4.40 -17.73
CA TRP A 90 -8.89 4.82 -17.90
C TRP A 90 -9.24 5.08 -19.37
N VAL A 91 -8.31 5.65 -20.14
CA VAL A 91 -8.53 5.97 -21.57
C VAL A 91 -8.29 4.74 -22.47
N PHE A 92 -7.18 4.03 -22.29
CA PHE A 92 -6.69 3.00 -23.21
C PHE A 92 -6.81 1.56 -22.71
N GLY A 93 -7.03 1.36 -21.40
CA GLY A 93 -7.25 0.03 -20.83
C GLY A 93 -8.57 -0.60 -21.29
N ARG A 94 -8.74 -1.89 -20.99
CA ARG A 94 -9.96 -2.64 -21.34
C ARG A 94 -10.50 -3.39 -20.12
N GLY A 95 -11.76 -3.82 -20.22
CA GLY A 95 -12.41 -4.65 -19.20
C GLY A 95 -12.44 -4.03 -17.80
N LEU A 96 -12.20 -4.85 -16.78
CA LEU A 96 -12.25 -4.48 -15.37
C LEU A 96 -11.25 -3.37 -15.01
N VAL A 97 -10.05 -3.39 -15.61
CA VAL A 97 -8.95 -2.46 -15.32
C VAL A 97 -9.33 -1.02 -15.68
N LYS A 98 -10.04 -0.85 -16.81
CA LYS A 98 -10.58 0.45 -17.22
C LYS A 98 -11.65 0.93 -16.25
N ASN A 99 -12.53 0.03 -15.81
CA ASN A 99 -13.65 0.36 -14.93
C ASN A 99 -13.20 0.67 -13.49
N SER A 100 -12.09 0.07 -13.02
CA SER A 100 -11.52 0.34 -11.70
C SER A 100 -10.69 1.63 -11.65
N ALA A 101 -10.16 2.09 -12.78
CA ALA A 101 -9.24 3.24 -12.84
C ALA A 101 -9.81 4.54 -12.25
N PRO A 102 -11.08 4.95 -12.50
CA PRO A 102 -11.64 6.17 -11.89
C PRO A 102 -11.65 6.15 -10.36
N GLY A 103 -12.03 5.02 -9.76
CA GLY A 103 -11.98 4.86 -8.30
C GLY A 103 -10.56 4.93 -7.77
N ALA A 104 -9.62 4.27 -8.47
CA ALA A 104 -8.21 4.33 -8.15
C ALA A 104 -7.63 5.77 -8.22
N ILE A 105 -8.04 6.56 -9.21
CA ILE A 105 -7.64 7.97 -9.35
C ILE A 105 -8.07 8.78 -8.13
N ILE A 106 -9.30 8.61 -7.68
CA ILE A 106 -9.84 9.35 -6.52
C ILE A 106 -9.02 9.01 -5.27
N ILE A 107 -8.81 7.73 -4.99
CA ILE A 107 -8.09 7.28 -3.78
C ILE A 107 -6.61 7.69 -3.83
N HIS A 108 -5.98 7.60 -5.00
CA HIS A 108 -4.59 8.00 -5.22
C HIS A 108 -4.41 9.51 -5.09
N PHE A 109 -5.09 10.28 -5.94
CA PHE A 109 -4.83 11.72 -6.11
C PHE A 109 -5.44 12.56 -4.98
N LEU A 110 -6.70 12.26 -4.60
CA LEU A 110 -7.40 13.00 -3.54
C LEU A 110 -7.16 12.38 -2.17
N GLY A 111 -7.09 11.04 -2.08
CA GLY A 111 -6.84 10.33 -0.82
C GLY A 111 -5.36 10.27 -0.43
N GLY A 112 -4.44 10.38 -1.40
CA GLY A 112 -3.00 10.35 -1.12
C GLY A 112 -2.44 8.96 -0.84
N ILE A 113 -3.15 7.90 -1.25
CA ILE A 113 -2.70 6.51 -1.10
C ILE A 113 -2.04 6.05 -2.40
N HIS A 114 -0.73 6.23 -2.48
CA HIS A 114 0.05 6.00 -3.70
C HIS A 114 0.13 4.52 -4.08
N GLU A 115 -0.04 3.62 -3.12
CA GLU A 115 0.01 2.18 -3.38
C GLU A 115 -1.15 1.68 -4.26
N ILE A 116 -2.17 2.51 -4.49
CA ILE A 116 -3.34 2.16 -5.31
C ILE A 116 -3.01 1.99 -6.79
N TYR A 117 -2.01 2.70 -7.33
CA TYR A 117 -1.61 2.53 -8.73
C TYR A 117 -0.58 1.40 -8.93
N PHE A 118 -0.03 0.81 -7.87
CA PHE A 118 1.01 -0.22 -8.01
C PHE A 118 0.52 -1.51 -8.69
N PRO A 119 -0.69 -2.04 -8.43
CA PRO A 119 -1.22 -3.20 -9.18
C PRO A 119 -1.22 -2.98 -10.69
N TYR A 120 -1.56 -1.76 -11.14
CA TYR A 120 -1.55 -1.41 -12.56
C TYR A 120 -0.15 -1.52 -13.17
N ILE A 121 0.89 -1.17 -12.41
CA ILE A 121 2.28 -1.40 -12.83
C ILE A 121 2.64 -2.89 -12.76
N LEU A 122 2.22 -3.62 -11.71
CA LEU A 122 2.55 -5.05 -11.57
C LEU A 122 1.92 -5.91 -12.67
N MET A 123 0.77 -5.52 -13.20
CA MET A 123 0.14 -6.15 -14.37
C MET A 123 0.99 -6.00 -15.63
N LYS A 124 1.65 -4.86 -15.81
CA LYS A 124 2.52 -4.58 -16.96
C LYS A 124 3.79 -3.87 -16.48
N PRO A 125 4.80 -4.60 -15.96
CA PRO A 125 5.96 -4.03 -15.26
C PRO A 125 6.74 -2.98 -16.04
N ARG A 126 6.68 -3.00 -17.37
CA ARG A 126 7.28 -1.98 -18.24
C ARG A 126 6.74 -0.57 -17.95
N LEU A 127 5.55 -0.44 -17.35
CA LEU A 127 4.97 0.84 -16.93
C LEU A 127 5.74 1.52 -15.78
N VAL A 128 6.68 0.84 -15.12
CA VAL A 128 7.67 1.53 -14.27
C VAL A 128 8.40 2.62 -15.04
N LEU A 129 8.67 2.42 -16.34
CA LEU A 129 9.31 3.45 -17.17
C LEU A 129 8.46 4.72 -17.29
N ALA A 130 7.13 4.58 -17.29
CA ALA A 130 6.23 5.72 -17.27
C ALA A 130 6.24 6.45 -15.93
N ALA A 131 6.31 5.71 -14.82
CA ALA A 131 6.48 6.29 -13.49
C ALA A 131 7.79 7.10 -13.42
N ILE A 132 8.91 6.50 -13.86
CA ILE A 132 10.23 7.17 -13.93
C ILE A 132 10.16 8.44 -14.79
N ALA A 133 9.59 8.36 -16.00
CA ALA A 133 9.46 9.51 -16.89
C ALA A 133 8.63 10.64 -16.26
N GLY A 134 7.52 10.31 -15.60
CA GLY A 134 6.72 11.25 -14.85
C GLY A 134 7.50 11.89 -13.68
N GLY A 135 8.19 11.06 -12.89
CA GLY A 135 8.97 11.51 -11.75
C GLY A 135 10.08 12.46 -12.17
N ILE A 136 10.91 12.07 -13.16
CA ILE A 136 11.97 12.93 -13.73
C ILE A 136 11.38 14.25 -14.22
N THR A 137 10.30 14.22 -15.00
CA THR A 137 9.70 15.43 -15.59
C THR A 137 9.15 16.38 -14.52
N GLY A 138 8.44 15.84 -13.52
CA GLY A 138 7.90 16.63 -12.42
C GLY A 138 9.00 17.26 -11.58
N THR A 139 9.99 16.46 -11.17
CA THR A 139 11.12 16.93 -10.38
C THR A 139 11.98 17.94 -11.13
N PHE A 140 12.17 17.77 -12.44
CA PHE A 140 12.83 18.76 -13.28
C PHE A 140 12.06 20.08 -13.31
N THR A 141 10.73 20.02 -13.46
CA THR A 141 9.87 21.21 -13.42
C THR A 141 9.94 21.90 -12.05
N PHE A 142 9.93 21.14 -10.95
CA PHE A 142 10.09 21.70 -9.62
C PHE A 142 11.45 22.39 -9.43
N SER A 143 12.51 21.78 -9.98
CA SER A 143 13.87 22.31 -9.90
C SER A 143 14.03 23.62 -10.68
N ILE A 144 13.53 23.71 -11.92
CA ILE A 144 13.64 24.93 -12.73
C ILE A 144 12.78 26.06 -12.15
N LEU A 145 11.58 25.74 -11.68
CA LEU A 145 10.69 26.71 -11.04
C LEU A 145 11.09 27.01 -9.59
N ASN A 146 12.17 26.38 -9.12
CA ASN A 146 12.71 26.51 -7.78
C ASN A 146 11.60 26.44 -6.72
N THR A 147 10.84 25.34 -6.69
CA THR A 147 9.73 25.10 -5.74
C THR A 147 10.04 23.97 -4.74
N GLY A 148 9.38 24.00 -3.58
CA GLY A 148 9.53 23.00 -2.51
C GLY A 148 8.33 22.99 -1.57
N LEU A 149 8.30 22.04 -0.63
CA LEU A 149 7.29 22.01 0.44
C LEU A 149 7.91 22.38 1.79
N VAL A 150 7.11 22.92 2.70
CA VAL A 150 7.57 23.27 4.06
C VAL A 150 7.76 22.04 4.95
N ALA A 151 7.05 20.95 4.65
CA ALA A 151 7.13 19.68 5.35
C ALA A 151 6.67 18.53 4.43
N ALA A 152 6.93 17.30 4.84
CA ALA A 152 6.45 16.11 4.15
C ALA A 152 4.91 16.04 4.18
N PRO A 153 4.23 15.92 3.03
CA PRO A 153 2.78 15.78 3.00
C PRO A 153 2.37 14.36 3.44
N SER A 154 1.43 14.27 4.39
CA SER A 154 0.89 13.00 4.87
C SER A 154 -0.61 13.12 5.16
N PRO A 155 -1.49 12.34 4.50
CA PRO A 155 -1.22 11.49 3.33
C PRO A 155 -0.65 12.27 2.13
N GLY A 156 -0.10 11.60 1.12
CA GLY A 156 0.46 12.23 -0.09
C GLY A 156 -0.57 12.76 -1.08
N SER A 157 -1.69 13.31 -0.58
CA SER A 157 -2.80 13.81 -1.39
C SER A 157 -2.51 15.17 -1.99
N ILE A 158 -3.23 15.54 -3.06
CA ILE A 158 -3.14 16.90 -3.62
C ILE A 158 -3.46 17.96 -2.56
N PHE A 159 -4.41 17.69 -1.66
CA PHE A 159 -4.77 18.62 -0.59
C PHE A 159 -3.62 18.83 0.39
N ALA A 160 -2.98 17.75 0.84
CA ALA A 160 -1.81 17.85 1.72
C ALA A 160 -0.65 18.56 1.02
N TYR A 161 -0.45 18.29 -0.28
CA TYR A 161 0.51 19.02 -1.11
C TYR A 161 0.27 20.52 -1.09
N MET A 162 -0.97 20.96 -1.33
CA MET A 162 -1.32 22.38 -1.34
C MET A 162 -1.16 23.00 0.05
N VAL A 163 -1.52 22.29 1.13
CA VAL A 163 -1.34 22.80 2.50
C VAL A 163 0.14 22.98 2.83
N MET A 164 1.01 22.07 2.37
CA MET A 164 2.46 22.15 2.59
C MET A 164 3.19 23.05 1.59
N THR A 165 2.48 23.64 0.62
CA THR A 165 3.06 24.54 -0.36
C THR A 165 3.24 25.94 0.25
N PRO A 166 4.44 26.55 0.19
CA PRO A 166 4.65 27.93 0.59
C PRO A 166 3.74 28.91 -0.16
N LYS A 167 3.36 30.01 0.50
CA LYS A 167 2.55 31.06 -0.13
C LYS A 167 3.28 31.62 -1.35
N GLY A 168 2.60 31.65 -2.51
CA GLY A 168 3.15 32.13 -3.77
C GLY A 168 3.70 31.03 -4.68
N GLU A 169 3.84 29.80 -4.19
CA GLU A 169 4.43 28.69 -4.96
C GLU A 169 3.42 27.68 -5.53
N PHE A 170 2.12 27.92 -5.34
CA PHE A 170 1.07 27.03 -5.83
C PHE A 170 1.16 26.74 -7.33
N LEU A 171 1.44 27.76 -8.14
CA LEU A 171 1.57 27.59 -9.59
C LEU A 171 2.76 26.68 -9.97
N PRO A 172 3.99 26.92 -9.47
CA PRO A 172 5.11 25.98 -9.61
C PRO A 172 4.80 24.54 -9.20
N VAL A 173 4.16 24.35 -8.04
CA VAL A 173 3.82 23.01 -7.54
C VAL A 173 2.80 22.33 -8.46
N ILE A 174 1.73 23.03 -8.85
CA ILE A 174 0.73 22.48 -9.77
C ILE A 174 1.36 22.17 -11.13
N ALA A 175 2.23 23.05 -11.65
CA ALA A 175 2.91 22.85 -12.92
C ALA A 175 3.76 21.56 -12.92
N GLY A 176 4.52 21.29 -11.85
CA GLY A 176 5.30 20.05 -11.76
C GLY A 176 4.43 18.79 -11.61
N ILE A 177 3.28 18.86 -10.92
CA ILE A 177 2.32 17.74 -10.86
C ILE A 177 1.70 17.48 -12.23
N VAL A 178 1.28 18.53 -12.94
CA VAL A 178 0.65 18.44 -14.27
C VAL A 178 1.64 17.89 -15.30
N THR A 179 2.86 18.42 -15.34
CA THR A 179 3.90 17.94 -16.28
C THR A 179 4.31 16.49 -16.00
N ALA A 180 4.42 16.08 -14.73
CA ALA A 180 4.63 14.68 -14.36
C ALA A 180 3.48 13.79 -14.85
N THR A 181 2.24 14.23 -14.66
CA THR A 181 1.03 13.53 -15.11
C THR A 181 1.02 13.36 -16.62
N ILE A 182 1.33 14.42 -17.37
CA ILE A 182 1.37 14.38 -18.84
C ILE A 182 2.46 13.41 -19.31
N ALA A 183 3.67 13.51 -18.75
CA ALA A 183 4.77 12.64 -19.15
C ALA A 183 4.47 11.17 -18.87
N SER A 184 4.01 10.81 -17.67
CA SER A 184 3.68 9.42 -17.35
C SER A 184 2.46 8.92 -18.14
N PHE A 185 1.47 9.78 -18.41
CA PHE A 185 0.33 9.44 -19.28
C PHE A 185 0.78 9.10 -20.69
N LEU A 186 1.62 9.94 -21.32
CA LEU A 186 2.07 9.75 -22.70
C LEU A 186 2.91 8.46 -22.85
N VAL A 187 3.83 8.23 -21.92
CA VAL A 187 4.64 6.99 -21.91
C VAL A 187 3.76 5.77 -21.65
N SER A 188 2.82 5.85 -20.71
CA SER A 188 1.87 4.76 -20.44
C SER A 188 0.98 4.47 -21.65
N ALA A 189 0.44 5.51 -22.30
CA ALA A 189 -0.39 5.38 -23.49
C ALA A 189 0.35 4.66 -24.62
N LEU A 190 1.64 4.97 -24.81
CA LEU A 190 2.49 4.29 -25.78
C LEU A 190 2.69 2.81 -25.42
N LEU A 191 3.06 2.52 -24.16
CA LEU A 191 3.36 1.16 -23.69
C LEU A 191 2.11 0.26 -23.64
N LEU A 192 0.94 0.82 -23.32
CA LEU A 192 -0.33 0.12 -23.34
C LEU A 192 -0.75 -0.26 -24.76
N LYS A 193 -0.54 0.63 -25.75
CA LYS A 193 -0.90 0.37 -27.15
C LYS A 193 0.07 -0.56 -27.88
N THR A 194 1.35 -0.55 -27.53
CA THR A 194 2.41 -1.27 -28.29
C THR A 194 2.76 -2.64 -27.73
N GLY A 195 2.43 -2.92 -26.47
CA GLY A 195 2.74 -4.21 -25.86
C GLY A 195 1.71 -5.28 -26.20
N LYS A 196 2.15 -6.38 -26.84
CA LYS A 196 1.44 -7.67 -26.94
C LYS A 196 1.37 -8.43 -25.61
N ASP A 197 1.85 -7.82 -24.52
CA ASP A 197 1.80 -8.43 -23.19
C ASP A 197 0.34 -8.70 -22.81
N VAL A 198 0.08 -9.94 -22.40
CA VAL A 198 -1.19 -10.35 -21.80
C VAL A 198 -1.49 -9.36 -20.68
N GLU A 199 -2.62 -8.66 -20.75
CA GLU A 199 -3.11 -7.87 -19.62
C GLU A 199 -3.22 -8.85 -18.45
N GLY A 200 -2.29 -8.76 -17.49
CA GLY A 200 -2.37 -9.56 -16.27
C GLY A 200 -3.70 -9.30 -15.58
N ASP A 201 -4.25 -10.31 -14.92
CA ASP A 201 -5.50 -10.14 -14.19
C ASP A 201 -5.30 -9.15 -13.03
N LEU A 202 -6.18 -8.15 -12.94
CA LEU A 202 -6.10 -7.11 -11.92
C LEU A 202 -6.19 -7.70 -10.51
N GLU A 203 -7.01 -8.74 -10.33
CA GLU A 203 -7.14 -9.43 -9.04
C GLU A 203 -5.81 -10.06 -8.63
N SER A 204 -5.18 -10.83 -9.52
CA SER A 204 -3.85 -11.40 -9.28
C SER A 204 -2.77 -10.36 -8.98
N ALA A 205 -2.84 -9.18 -9.60
CA ALA A 205 -1.89 -8.10 -9.36
C ALA A 205 -2.12 -7.41 -8.02
N ILE A 206 -3.38 -7.31 -7.58
CA ILE A 206 -3.74 -6.84 -6.23
C ILE A 206 -3.23 -7.83 -5.18
N GLU A 207 -3.39 -9.14 -5.39
CA GLU A 207 -2.85 -10.18 -4.50
C GLU A 207 -1.33 -10.08 -4.37
N LYS A 208 -0.62 -10.05 -5.52
CA LYS A 208 0.84 -9.90 -5.54
C LYS A 208 1.30 -8.63 -4.85
N LYS A 209 0.61 -7.51 -5.07
CA LYS A 209 0.87 -6.24 -4.37
C LYS A 209 0.74 -6.42 -2.85
N ASN A 210 -0.34 -7.06 -2.40
CA ASN A 210 -0.59 -7.27 -0.97
C ASN A 210 0.47 -8.18 -0.34
N GLU A 211 0.89 -9.25 -1.03
CA GLU A 211 1.99 -10.12 -0.62
C GLU A 211 3.30 -9.34 -0.49
N MET A 212 3.70 -8.59 -1.53
CA MET A 212 4.92 -7.77 -1.50
C MET A 212 4.91 -6.75 -0.36
N LYS A 213 3.77 -6.10 -0.12
CA LYS A 213 3.60 -5.16 1.00
C LYS A 213 3.77 -5.83 2.36
N ARG A 214 3.30 -7.07 2.53
CA ARG A 214 3.46 -7.84 3.77
C ARG A 214 4.94 -8.18 4.00
N THR A 215 5.61 -8.71 2.98
CA THR A 215 7.04 -9.04 3.03
C THR A 215 7.90 -7.81 3.33
N ALA A 216 7.64 -6.67 2.67
CA ALA A 216 8.39 -5.43 2.89
C ALA A 216 8.22 -4.86 4.31
N LYS A 217 7.08 -5.13 4.97
CA LYS A 217 6.86 -4.75 6.37
C LYS A 217 7.53 -5.69 7.38
N GLY A 218 8.32 -6.67 6.93
CA GLY A 218 8.89 -7.69 7.81
C GLY A 218 7.83 -8.56 8.46
N ILE A 219 6.59 -8.54 7.93
CA ILE A 219 5.57 -9.53 8.26
C ILE A 219 5.98 -10.77 7.48
N ASN A 220 7.02 -11.42 7.99
CA ASN A 220 7.44 -12.72 7.52
C ASN A 220 6.24 -13.65 7.72
N SER A 221 5.58 -14.02 6.61
CA SER A 221 5.11 -15.39 6.43
C SER A 221 6.34 -16.30 6.38
N ALA A 222 7.16 -16.30 7.43
CA ALA A 222 7.83 -17.51 7.81
C ALA A 222 6.68 -18.39 8.30
N SER A 223 6.10 -19.11 7.34
CA SER A 223 5.38 -20.34 7.56
C SER A 223 6.31 -21.26 8.35
N THR A 224 6.39 -21.02 9.66
CA THR A 224 6.45 -22.11 10.59
C THR A 224 5.22 -22.95 10.25
N PRO A 225 5.33 -24.26 10.02
CA PRO A 225 4.15 -25.10 9.92
C PRO A 225 3.49 -25.10 11.30
N ALA A 226 2.76 -24.03 11.59
CA ALA A 226 1.87 -23.93 12.72
C ALA A 226 0.70 -24.85 12.35
N THR A 227 0.56 -25.90 13.14
CA THR A 227 -0.55 -26.85 13.13
C THR A 227 -1.82 -26.13 12.75
N HIS A 228 -2.38 -26.41 11.57
CA HIS A 228 -3.70 -25.93 11.21
C HIS A 228 -4.67 -26.61 12.20
N VAL A 229 -4.99 -25.92 13.30
CA VAL A 229 -6.04 -26.34 14.22
C VAL A 229 -7.34 -26.19 13.47
N THR A 230 -7.77 -27.28 12.85
CA THR A 230 -9.05 -27.39 12.18
C THR A 230 -9.97 -28.07 13.19
N LYS A 231 -10.96 -27.33 13.69
CA LYS A 231 -11.89 -27.85 14.71
C LYS A 231 -12.94 -28.71 14.03
N ASP A 232 -13.21 -29.88 14.60
CA ASP A 232 -14.33 -30.72 14.15
C ASP A 232 -15.66 -30.02 14.40
N LYS A 233 -16.64 -30.24 13.53
CA LYS A 233 -17.97 -29.61 13.58
C LYS A 233 -18.63 -29.65 14.96
N GLU A 234 -18.52 -30.79 15.65
CA GLU A 234 -19.15 -31.02 16.97
C GLU A 234 -18.51 -30.18 18.09
N SER A 235 -17.27 -29.73 17.87
CA SER A 235 -16.51 -28.93 18.83
C SER A 235 -16.72 -27.42 18.68
N VAL A 236 -17.35 -26.97 17.58
CA VAL A 236 -17.53 -25.54 17.28
C VAL A 236 -18.83 -25.03 17.89
N LYS A 237 -18.74 -24.27 18.97
CA LYS A 237 -19.89 -23.63 19.64
C LYS A 237 -19.85 -22.11 19.54
N ARG A 238 -18.66 -21.52 19.40
CA ARG A 238 -18.50 -20.06 19.34
C ARG A 238 -17.56 -19.62 18.22
N ILE A 239 -18.05 -18.70 17.39
CA ILE A 239 -17.30 -18.03 16.32
C ILE A 239 -17.18 -16.54 16.68
N VAL A 240 -15.96 -16.00 16.62
CA VAL A 240 -15.68 -14.61 16.97
C VAL A 240 -15.06 -13.86 15.80
N PHE A 241 -15.60 -12.69 15.47
CA PHE A 241 -14.99 -11.76 14.52
C PHE A 241 -14.16 -10.72 15.28
N ALA A 242 -12.84 -10.72 15.06
CA ALA A 242 -11.93 -9.80 15.72
C ALA A 242 -11.37 -8.75 14.73
N CYS A 243 -11.40 -7.48 15.15
CA CYS A 243 -10.70 -6.39 14.47
C CYS A 243 -10.02 -5.47 15.49
N ASP A 244 -9.29 -4.45 15.03
CA ASP A 244 -8.45 -3.62 15.92
C ASP A 244 -9.27 -2.92 17.03
N ALA A 245 -10.46 -2.42 16.69
CA ALA A 245 -11.35 -1.70 17.61
C ALA A 245 -12.66 -2.43 17.97
N GLY A 246 -12.91 -3.61 17.40
CA GLY A 246 -14.09 -4.43 17.70
C GLY A 246 -15.46 -3.94 17.20
N MET A 247 -15.62 -2.68 16.75
CA MET A 247 -16.95 -2.07 16.51
C MET A 247 -17.28 -1.70 15.05
N GLY A 248 -16.50 -2.15 14.06
CA GLY A 248 -16.64 -1.78 12.65
C GLY A 248 -17.00 -2.94 11.73
N SER A 249 -16.11 -3.24 10.79
CA SER A 249 -16.25 -4.32 9.79
C SER A 249 -16.51 -5.70 10.42
N SER A 250 -15.96 -5.96 11.61
CA SER A 250 -16.20 -7.19 12.38
C SER A 250 -17.67 -7.38 12.79
N ALA A 251 -18.39 -6.30 13.14
CA ALA A 251 -19.80 -6.37 13.52
C ALA A 251 -20.71 -6.73 12.33
N MET A 252 -20.38 -6.22 11.14
CA MET A 252 -21.10 -6.55 9.90
C MET A 252 -20.85 -7.99 9.48
N GLY A 253 -19.58 -8.45 9.49
CA GLY A 253 -19.21 -9.84 9.23
C GLY A 253 -19.92 -10.82 10.18
N ALA A 254 -19.91 -10.51 11.48
CA ALA A 254 -20.60 -11.30 12.50
C ALA A 254 -22.10 -11.39 12.25
N SER A 255 -22.74 -10.29 11.84
CA SER A 255 -24.18 -10.24 11.55
C SER A 255 -24.57 -11.08 10.33
N MET A 256 -23.75 -11.06 9.27
CA MET A 256 -23.99 -11.87 8.08
C MET A 256 -23.77 -13.36 8.34
N LEU A 257 -22.68 -13.74 9.02
CA LEU A 257 -22.46 -15.14 9.35
C LEU A 257 -23.52 -15.65 10.34
N ARG A 258 -23.92 -14.85 11.33
CA ARG A 258 -25.03 -15.17 12.25
C ARG A 258 -26.32 -15.48 11.48
N LYS A 259 -26.64 -14.69 10.45
CA LYS A 259 -27.80 -14.95 9.60
C LYS A 259 -27.69 -16.30 8.88
N LYS A 260 -26.53 -16.64 8.32
CA LYS A 260 -26.30 -17.94 7.66
C LYS A 260 -26.37 -19.12 8.64
N VAL A 261 -25.77 -18.99 9.83
CA VAL A 261 -25.81 -19.98 10.91
C VAL A 261 -27.25 -20.27 11.33
N VAL A 262 -28.05 -19.22 11.56
CA VAL A 262 -29.48 -19.36 11.93
C VAL A 262 -30.29 -19.97 10.78
N GLN A 263 -30.05 -19.57 9.53
CA GLN A 263 -30.72 -20.14 8.35
C GLN A 263 -30.48 -21.65 8.19
N GLN A 264 -29.30 -22.12 8.59
CA GLN A 264 -28.93 -23.54 8.53
C GLN A 264 -29.24 -24.30 9.83
N GLY A 265 -29.90 -23.66 10.82
CA GLY A 265 -30.27 -24.29 12.09
C GLY A 265 -29.08 -24.69 12.97
N LEU A 266 -27.90 -24.09 12.75
CA LEU A 266 -26.70 -24.38 13.52
C LEU A 266 -26.78 -23.66 14.88
N GLY A 267 -26.70 -24.39 15.99
CA GLY A 267 -26.74 -23.87 17.36
C GLY A 267 -25.46 -23.12 17.80
N ILE A 268 -24.83 -22.37 16.89
CA ILE A 268 -23.52 -21.76 17.07
C ILE A 268 -23.67 -20.27 17.42
N THR A 269 -22.92 -19.81 18.42
CA THR A 269 -22.91 -18.41 18.83
C THR A 269 -21.91 -17.62 18.00
N VAL A 270 -22.34 -16.54 17.35
CA VAL A 270 -21.46 -15.66 16.55
C VAL A 270 -21.38 -14.28 17.19
N THR A 271 -20.19 -13.84 17.60
CA THR A 271 -19.95 -12.52 18.22
C THR A 271 -18.80 -11.76 17.55
N ASN A 272 -18.57 -10.52 17.95
CA ASN A 272 -17.45 -9.69 17.54
C ASN A 272 -16.78 -9.04 18.76
N THR A 273 -15.45 -8.90 18.73
CA THR A 273 -14.66 -8.26 19.79
C THR A 273 -13.46 -7.52 19.21
N ALA A 274 -12.77 -6.72 20.03
CA ALA A 274 -11.41 -6.28 19.69
C ALA A 274 -10.42 -7.45 19.81
N ILE A 275 -9.30 -7.42 19.09
CA ILE A 275 -8.29 -8.51 19.12
C ILE A 275 -7.81 -8.80 20.54
N ASN A 276 -7.62 -7.77 21.36
CA ASN A 276 -7.12 -7.93 22.73
C ASN A 276 -8.18 -8.55 23.68
N GLU A 277 -9.43 -8.59 23.25
CA GLU A 277 -10.62 -9.03 23.98
C GLU A 277 -11.24 -10.30 23.38
N ILE A 278 -10.50 -11.03 22.54
CA ILE A 278 -10.93 -12.35 22.08
C ILE A 278 -11.12 -13.25 23.33
N PRO A 279 -12.31 -13.83 23.54
CA PRO A 279 -12.57 -14.69 24.69
C PRO A 279 -11.86 -16.04 24.51
N ASP A 280 -11.40 -16.62 25.62
CA ASP A 280 -10.60 -17.85 25.61
C ASP A 280 -11.40 -19.09 25.14
N ASP A 281 -12.73 -18.99 25.12
CA ASP A 281 -13.66 -20.02 24.67
C ASP A 281 -14.15 -19.82 23.23
N ALA A 282 -13.43 -19.02 22.43
CA ALA A 282 -13.63 -18.92 20.99
C ALA A 282 -13.06 -20.17 20.28
N ASP A 283 -13.90 -20.85 19.50
CA ASP A 283 -13.47 -22.01 18.71
C ASP A 283 -12.91 -21.60 17.36
N ILE A 284 -13.55 -20.63 16.71
CA ILE A 284 -13.14 -20.08 15.42
C ILE A 284 -13.02 -18.56 15.53
N VAL A 285 -11.92 -18.01 15.04
CA VAL A 285 -11.67 -16.56 15.01
C VAL A 285 -11.51 -16.09 13.57
N PHE A 286 -12.41 -15.20 13.13
CA PHE A 286 -12.29 -14.47 11.87
C PHE A 286 -11.55 -13.16 12.08
N THR A 287 -10.58 -12.90 11.22
CA THR A 287 -9.85 -11.63 11.20
C THR A 287 -9.53 -11.20 9.78
N HIS A 288 -9.33 -9.90 9.58
CA HIS A 288 -8.65 -9.45 8.37
C HIS A 288 -7.26 -10.10 8.30
N GLN A 289 -6.79 -10.49 7.11
CA GLN A 289 -5.50 -11.17 6.93
C GLN A 289 -4.31 -10.42 7.57
N SER A 290 -4.36 -9.09 7.67
CA SER A 290 -3.33 -8.28 8.33
C SER A 290 -3.32 -8.38 9.85
N LEU A 291 -4.36 -8.96 10.46
CA LEU A 291 -4.60 -9.04 11.89
C LEU A 291 -4.57 -10.49 12.41
N THR A 292 -4.60 -11.49 11.52
CA THR A 292 -4.67 -12.91 11.90
C THR A 292 -3.52 -13.35 12.79
N GLU A 293 -2.30 -12.90 12.52
CA GLU A 293 -1.16 -13.26 13.36
C GLU A 293 -1.28 -12.71 14.79
N ARG A 294 -1.85 -11.50 14.96
CA ARG A 294 -2.11 -10.96 16.30
C ARG A 294 -3.16 -11.78 17.04
N ALA A 295 -4.22 -12.21 16.35
CA ALA A 295 -5.23 -13.09 16.94
C ALA A 295 -4.67 -14.47 17.29
N ARG A 296 -3.80 -15.05 16.44
CA ARG A 296 -3.10 -16.32 16.72
C ARG A 296 -2.22 -16.24 17.96
N MET A 297 -1.47 -15.13 18.12
CA MET A 297 -0.67 -14.90 19.32
C MET A 297 -1.54 -14.78 20.58
N LYS A 298 -2.74 -14.22 20.47
CA LYS A 298 -3.68 -14.07 21.58
C LYS A 298 -4.32 -15.40 21.99
N LEU A 299 -4.80 -16.17 21.01
CA LEU A 299 -5.49 -17.44 21.24
C LEU A 299 -5.04 -18.51 20.23
N PRO A 300 -3.90 -19.19 20.46
CA PRO A 300 -3.33 -20.12 19.49
C PRO A 300 -4.12 -21.44 19.36
N SER A 301 -4.99 -21.76 20.32
CA SER A 301 -5.81 -22.98 20.36
C SER A 301 -7.07 -22.90 19.50
N ALA A 302 -7.47 -21.72 19.04
CA ALA A 302 -8.62 -21.52 18.17
C ALA A 302 -8.26 -21.78 16.70
N GLU A 303 -9.25 -22.12 15.89
CA GLU A 303 -9.12 -22.13 14.43
C GLU A 303 -9.15 -20.68 13.92
N HIS A 304 -8.13 -20.25 13.17
CA HIS A 304 -8.05 -18.88 12.65
C HIS A 304 -8.32 -18.84 11.16
N ILE A 305 -9.36 -18.09 10.77
CA ILE A 305 -9.74 -17.89 9.37
C ILE A 305 -9.44 -16.43 8.99
N SER A 306 -8.54 -16.27 8.01
CA SER A 306 -8.19 -14.97 7.43
C SER A 306 -9.15 -14.62 6.30
N ILE A 307 -9.59 -13.37 6.27
CA ILE A 307 -10.42 -12.82 5.19
C ILE A 307 -9.87 -11.48 4.70
N ASP A 308 -10.16 -11.13 3.45
CA ASP A 308 -9.77 -9.86 2.85
C ASP A 308 -10.83 -8.77 3.03
N ASP A 309 -12.11 -9.15 3.02
CA ASP A 309 -13.23 -8.26 3.26
C ASP A 309 -14.25 -8.95 4.18
N PHE A 310 -14.78 -8.18 5.13
CA PHE A 310 -15.83 -8.64 6.03
C PHE A 310 -17.22 -8.61 5.39
N LEU A 311 -17.41 -7.88 4.29
CA LEU A 311 -18.69 -7.77 3.59
C LEU A 311 -18.94 -8.96 2.65
N GLN A 312 -17.90 -9.42 1.97
CA GLN A 312 -17.98 -10.51 1.01
C GLN A 312 -16.73 -11.36 1.10
N SER A 313 -16.89 -12.59 1.59
CA SER A 313 -15.82 -13.57 1.63
C SER A 313 -16.35 -14.96 1.31
N PRO A 314 -15.73 -15.69 0.36
CA PRO A 314 -16.10 -17.08 0.06
C PRO A 314 -15.85 -18.01 1.27
N GLU A 315 -15.03 -17.59 2.23
CA GLU A 315 -14.74 -18.35 3.45
C GLU A 315 -15.98 -18.54 4.33
N TYR A 316 -16.97 -17.64 4.26
CA TYR A 316 -18.23 -17.81 4.99
C TYR A 316 -19.01 -19.02 4.48
N ASP A 317 -19.10 -19.17 3.16
CA ASP A 317 -19.83 -20.29 2.55
C ASP A 317 -19.07 -21.61 2.71
N LYS A 318 -17.74 -21.60 2.59
CA LYS A 318 -16.90 -22.77 2.89
C LYS A 318 -17.08 -23.25 4.32
N LEU A 319 -17.06 -22.32 5.28
CA LEU A 319 -17.23 -22.66 6.69
C LEU A 319 -18.62 -23.23 6.96
N ILE A 320 -19.68 -22.57 6.46
CA ILE A 320 -21.05 -23.05 6.66
C ILE A 320 -21.24 -24.43 6.03
N ASN A 321 -20.77 -24.66 4.80
CA ASN A 321 -20.86 -25.98 4.16
C ASN A 321 -20.15 -27.06 4.99
N ARG A 322 -18.96 -26.77 5.52
CA ARG A 322 -18.21 -27.68 6.39
C ARG A 322 -18.96 -27.98 7.70
N LEU A 323 -19.62 -26.97 8.28
CA LEU A 323 -20.39 -27.13 9.52
C LEU A 323 -21.79 -27.75 9.28
N CYS A 324 -22.26 -27.79 8.04
CA CYS A 324 -23.54 -28.41 7.67
C CYS A 324 -23.39 -29.90 7.32
N GLN A 325 -22.29 -30.31 6.69
CA GLN A 325 -21.95 -31.72 6.44
C GLN A 325 -21.85 -32.52 7.74
#